data_AF-A0A2T4YMX2-F1
#
_entry.id   AF-A0A2T4YMX2-F1
#
_cell.length_a   1.000
_cell.length_b   1.000
_cell.length_c   1.000
_cell.angle_alpha   90.00
_cell.angle_beta   90.00
_cell.angle_gamma   90.00
#
_symmetry.space_group_name_H-M   'P 1'
#
loop_
_entity.id
_entity.type
_entity.pdbx_description
1 polymer ?
#
loop_
_entity_poly.entity_id
_entity_poly.type
_entity_poly.pdbx_seq_one_letter_code
_entity_poly.pdbx_strand_id
1 'polypeptide(L)'
;MAVVLGFSLAAAAAKAVPVSTGFTWTTAAVGLLNLLVGGVLVAIIKSRPALKKIANEREANLLNERAEEMEAMRQRIAKLEKKGEFKEALHQAERAVDRHRINNLDQCLTAFLMMVKKNPDDAATAAAMIEEMRAQQIAREKQEAGAIHAAAIAATKPGAPE
;
A
#
# COMPACT_ATOMS: atom_id res chain seq x y z
N MET A 1 -69.37 62.43 -45.86
CA MET A 1 -68.80 63.53 -45.04
C MET A 1 -67.38 63.10 -44.65
N ALA A 2 -66.36 63.29 -45.48
CA ALA A 2 -65.66 64.55 -45.79
C ALA A 2 -64.96 65.17 -44.57
N VAL A 3 -63.70 64.81 -44.34
CA VAL A 3 -62.65 65.73 -43.84
C VAL A 3 -61.35 65.36 -44.55
N VAL A 4 -60.88 66.30 -45.37
CA VAL A 4 -59.60 66.33 -46.07
C VAL A 4 -58.68 67.25 -45.27
N LEU A 5 -57.53 66.74 -44.83
CA LEU A 5 -56.35 67.50 -44.38
C LEU A 5 -55.15 66.60 -44.71
N GLY A 6 -54.22 66.89 -45.62
CA GLY A 6 -53.63 68.19 -45.94
C GLY A 6 -52.28 68.29 -45.22
N PHE A 7 -51.25 67.53 -45.67
CA PHE A 7 -49.88 67.75 -45.23
C PHE A 7 -48.91 67.74 -46.41
N SER A 8 -48.19 68.85 -46.49
CA SER A 8 -47.31 69.31 -47.56
C SER A 8 -46.02 68.52 -47.66
N LEU A 9 -45.67 68.20 -48.90
CA LEU A 9 -44.40 67.66 -49.38
C LEU A 9 -43.27 68.68 -49.13
N ALA A 10 -42.37 68.41 -48.18
CA ALA A 10 -41.09 69.13 -48.06
C ALA A 10 -39.99 68.29 -48.72
N ALA A 11 -39.60 68.67 -49.92
CA ALA A 11 -38.46 68.10 -50.63
C ALA A 11 -37.16 68.52 -49.93
N ALA A 12 -36.58 67.62 -49.14
CA ALA A 12 -35.22 67.78 -48.64
C ALA A 12 -34.25 67.51 -49.79
N ALA A 13 -33.59 68.56 -50.26
CA ALA A 13 -32.53 68.49 -51.26
C ALA A 13 -31.36 67.65 -50.72
N ALA A 14 -31.26 66.40 -51.18
CA ALA A 14 -30.13 65.53 -50.93
C ALA A 14 -28.90 66.11 -51.65
N LYS A 15 -28.04 66.81 -50.92
CA LYS A 15 -26.65 67.04 -51.36
C LYS A 15 -25.95 65.69 -51.37
N ALA A 16 -25.78 65.13 -52.57
CA ALA A 16 -24.93 63.97 -52.80
C ALA A 16 -23.49 64.33 -52.40
N VAL A 17 -23.06 63.83 -51.24
CA VAL A 17 -21.65 63.80 -50.87
C VAL A 17 -21.00 62.74 -51.74
N PRO A 18 -19.94 63.05 -52.51
CA PRO A 18 -19.22 62.02 -53.26
C PRO A 18 -18.55 61.07 -52.25
N VAL A 19 -19.10 59.87 -52.11
CA VAL A 19 -18.44 58.77 -51.42
C VAL A 19 -17.32 58.32 -52.35
N SER A 20 -16.11 58.85 -52.12
CA SER A 20 -14.93 58.30 -52.76
C SER A 20 -14.77 56.85 -52.29
N THR A 21 -14.84 55.91 -53.21
CA THR A 21 -14.46 54.51 -52.98
C THR A 21 -12.95 54.44 -52.89
N GLY A 22 -12.40 54.99 -51.79
CA GLY A 22 -11.03 54.75 -51.39
C GLY A 22 -10.92 53.30 -50.94
N PHE A 23 -10.15 52.50 -51.65
CA PHE A 23 -9.68 51.21 -51.18
C PHE A 23 -8.77 51.47 -49.97
N THR A 24 -9.37 51.57 -48.79
CA THR A 24 -8.68 51.91 -47.55
C THR A 24 -7.93 50.69 -47.04
N TRP A 25 -6.60 50.76 -46.99
CA TRP A 25 -5.70 49.74 -46.44
C TRP A 25 -6.08 49.25 -45.02
N THR A 26 -6.93 50.01 -44.33
CA THR A 26 -7.52 49.66 -43.03
C THR A 26 -8.44 48.45 -43.07
N THR A 27 -9.20 48.23 -44.16
CA THR A 27 -10.09 47.05 -44.25
C THR A 27 -9.31 45.77 -44.50
N ALA A 28 -8.25 45.84 -45.30
CA ALA A 28 -7.31 44.74 -45.50
C ALA A 28 -6.55 44.40 -44.19
N ALA A 29 -6.09 45.41 -43.45
CA ALA A 29 -5.42 45.22 -42.16
C ALA A 29 -6.35 44.63 -41.09
N VAL A 30 -7.61 45.07 -41.01
CA VAL A 30 -8.61 44.52 -40.07
C VAL A 30 -8.99 43.08 -40.46
N GLY A 31 -9.09 42.77 -41.75
CA GLY A 31 -9.31 41.40 -42.22
C GLY A 31 -8.16 40.46 -41.83
N LEU A 32 -6.91 40.90 -41.99
CA LEU A 32 -5.72 40.12 -41.63
C LEU A 32 -5.60 39.93 -40.11
N LEU A 33 -5.95 40.96 -39.32
CA LEU A 33 -6.02 40.87 -37.87
C LEU A 33 -7.07 39.86 -37.40
N ASN A 34 -8.28 39.89 -37.99
CA ASN A 34 -9.33 38.92 -37.66
C ASN A 34 -8.98 37.49 -38.07
N LEU A 35 -8.21 37.31 -39.16
CA LEU A 35 -7.73 35.99 -39.59
C LEU A 35 -6.64 35.46 -38.64
N LEU A 36 -5.75 36.32 -38.15
CA LEU A 36 -4.77 35.97 -37.12
C LEU A 36 -5.44 35.62 -35.79
N VAL A 37 -6.37 36.46 -35.31
CA VAL A 37 -7.09 36.23 -34.05
C VAL A 37 -7.99 34.99 -34.14
N GLY A 38 -8.70 34.83 -35.26
CA GLY A 38 -9.52 33.65 -35.55
C GLY A 38 -8.68 32.37 -35.66
N GLY A 39 -7.53 32.44 -36.32
CA GLY A 39 -6.58 31.32 -36.44
C GLY A 39 -6.02 30.88 -35.09
N VAL A 40 -5.67 31.82 -34.21
CA VAL A 40 -5.23 31.54 -32.84
C VAL A 40 -6.35 30.91 -32.01
N LEU A 41 -7.59 31.42 -32.11
CA LEU A 41 -8.75 30.84 -31.42
C LEU A 41 -9.03 29.40 -31.85
N VAL A 42 -8.99 29.13 -33.16
CA VAL A 42 -9.17 27.77 -33.70
C VAL A 42 -8.03 26.84 -33.25
N ALA A 43 -6.80 27.32 -33.21
CA ALA A 43 -5.65 26.55 -32.72
C ALA A 43 -5.80 26.19 -31.22
N ILE A 44 -6.31 27.12 -30.39
CA ILE A 44 -6.60 26.88 -28.97
C ILE A 44 -7.73 25.87 -28.80
N ILE A 45 -8.80 25.95 -29.59
CA ILE A 45 -9.92 24.99 -29.51
C ILE A 45 -9.44 23.59 -29.93
N LYS A 46 -8.60 23.49 -30.96
CA LYS A 46 -8.08 22.21 -31.46
C LYS A 46 -7.02 21.58 -30.55
N SER A 47 -6.31 22.35 -29.72
CA SER A 47 -5.32 21.82 -28.76
C SER A 47 -5.93 21.29 -27.46
N ARG A 48 -7.16 21.69 -27.10
CA ARG A 48 -7.89 21.21 -25.92
C ARG A 48 -8.02 19.67 -25.80
N PRO A 49 -8.40 18.91 -26.84
CA PRO A 49 -8.48 17.45 -26.73
C PRO A 49 -7.12 16.80 -26.46
N ALA A 50 -6.03 17.34 -27.01
CA ALA A 50 -4.68 16.84 -26.74
C ALA A 50 -4.27 17.09 -25.28
N LEU A 51 -4.56 18.28 -24.74
CA LEU A 51 -4.30 18.59 -23.33
C LEU A 51 -5.15 17.72 -22.38
N LYS A 52 -6.41 17.45 -22.73
CA LYS A 52 -7.25 16.52 -21.95
C LYS A 52 -6.72 15.09 -21.96
N LYS A 53 -6.20 14.60 -23.08
CA LYS A 53 -5.56 13.28 -23.15
C LYS A 53 -4.33 13.21 -22.23
N ILE A 54 -3.47 14.23 -22.28
CA ILE A 54 -2.28 14.30 -21.41
C ILE A 54 -2.68 14.37 -19.92
N ALA A 55 -3.73 15.13 -19.58
CA ALA A 55 -4.24 15.18 -18.21
C ALA A 55 -4.78 13.83 -17.73
N ASN A 56 -5.60 13.16 -18.55
CA ASN A 56 -6.15 11.85 -18.23
C ASN A 56 -5.07 10.77 -18.12
N GLU A 57 -4.06 10.79 -19.00
CA GLU A 57 -2.92 9.85 -18.94
C GLU A 57 -2.09 10.07 -17.66
N ARG A 58 -1.88 11.32 -17.24
CA ARG A 58 -1.22 11.61 -15.96
C ARG A 58 -2.04 11.14 -14.77
N GLU A 59 -3.34 11.36 -14.77
CA GLU A 59 -4.22 10.86 -13.72
C GLU A 59 -4.24 9.32 -13.67
N ALA A 60 -4.32 8.66 -14.84
CA ALA A 60 -4.25 7.21 -14.92
C ALA A 60 -2.92 6.65 -14.43
N ASN A 61 -1.80 7.27 -14.78
CA ASN A 61 -0.47 6.87 -14.31
C ASN A 61 -0.35 7.02 -12.79
N LEU A 62 -0.82 8.14 -12.21
CA LEU A 62 -0.82 8.33 -10.76
C LEU A 62 -1.70 7.31 -10.03
N LEU A 63 -2.83 6.90 -10.62
CA LEU A 63 -3.68 5.86 -10.06
C LEU A 63 -3.01 4.49 -10.13
N ASN A 64 -2.32 4.18 -11.22
CA ASN A 64 -1.57 2.94 -11.37
C ASN A 64 -0.39 2.87 -10.39
N GLU A 65 0.41 3.94 -10.26
CA GLU A 65 1.50 4.03 -9.29
C GLU A 65 0.99 3.80 -7.86
N ARG A 66 -0.14 4.45 -7.49
CA ARG A 66 -0.77 4.23 -6.18
C ARG A 66 -1.29 2.81 -5.98
N ALA A 67 -1.81 2.18 -7.04
CA ALA A 67 -2.28 0.80 -6.98
C ALA A 67 -1.11 -0.17 -6.76
N GLU A 68 0.00 0.03 -7.49
CA GLU A 68 1.23 -0.74 -7.34
C GLU A 68 1.84 -0.57 -5.94
N GLU A 69 1.89 0.65 -5.41
CA GLU A 69 2.35 0.92 -4.04
C GLU A 69 1.47 0.22 -3.00
N MET A 70 0.14 0.28 -3.16
CA MET A 70 -0.78 -0.42 -2.26
C MET A 70 -0.62 -1.93 -2.33
N GLU A 71 -0.43 -2.50 -3.52
CA GLU A 71 -0.19 -3.93 -3.67
C GLU A 71 1.15 -4.35 -3.05
N ALA A 72 2.22 -3.59 -3.30
CA ALA A 72 3.52 -3.82 -2.68
C ALA A 72 3.45 -3.74 -1.14
N MET A 73 2.67 -2.80 -0.61
CA MET A 73 2.45 -2.68 0.83
C MET A 73 1.68 -3.89 1.39
N ARG A 74 0.62 -4.34 0.71
CA ARG A 74 -0.13 -5.55 1.10
C ARG A 74 0.77 -6.79 1.10
N GLN A 75 1.62 -6.95 0.09
CA GLN A 75 2.58 -8.07 0.04
C GLN A 75 3.59 -8.00 1.18
N ARG A 76 4.06 -6.80 1.56
CA ARG A 76 4.95 -6.61 2.72
C ARG A 76 4.24 -6.95 4.02
N ILE A 77 2.99 -6.51 4.20
CA ILE A 77 2.18 -6.83 5.38
C ILE A 77 1.98 -8.34 5.48
N ALA A 78 1.54 -9.01 4.40
CA ALA A 78 1.35 -10.46 4.40
C ALA A 78 2.65 -11.22 4.74
N LYS A 79 3.81 -10.74 4.27
CA LYS A 79 5.12 -11.31 4.65
C LYS A 79 5.45 -11.09 6.12
N LEU A 80 5.10 -9.93 6.67
CA LEU A 80 5.32 -9.62 8.09
C LEU A 80 4.38 -10.41 9.00
N GLU A 81 3.11 -10.57 8.62
CA GLU A 81 2.13 -11.39 9.33
C GLU A 81 2.58 -12.85 9.38
N LYS A 82 2.95 -13.45 8.24
CA LYS A 82 3.51 -14.81 8.22
C LYS A 82 4.75 -14.95 9.11
N LYS A 83 5.62 -13.94 9.14
CA LYS A 83 6.80 -13.93 10.03
C LYS A 83 6.39 -13.79 11.51
N GLY A 84 5.34 -13.03 11.79
CA GLY A 84 4.77 -12.87 13.13
C GLY A 84 4.21 -14.18 13.65
N GLU A 85 3.31 -14.81 12.89
CA GLU A 85 2.72 -16.12 13.20
C GLU A 85 3.78 -17.19 13.44
N PHE A 86 4.81 -17.23 12.59
CA PHE A 86 5.93 -18.16 12.76
C PHE A 86 6.69 -17.93 14.08
N LYS A 87 6.97 -16.66 14.43
CA LYS A 87 7.63 -16.32 15.69
C LYS A 87 6.77 -16.66 16.91
N GLU A 88 5.46 -16.42 16.83
CA GLU A 88 4.53 -16.77 17.90
C GLU A 88 4.49 -18.28 18.12
N ALA A 89 4.40 -19.07 17.05
CA ALA A 89 4.45 -20.52 17.12
C ALA A 89 5.77 -21.02 17.73
N LEU A 90 6.90 -20.42 17.33
CA LEU A 90 8.22 -20.74 17.87
C LEU A 90 8.29 -20.42 19.37
N HIS A 91 7.86 -19.22 19.78
CA HIS A 91 7.82 -18.85 21.20
C HIS A 91 6.87 -19.71 22.04
N GLN A 92 5.74 -20.16 21.47
CA GLN A 92 4.85 -21.09 22.16
C GLN A 92 5.52 -22.46 22.36
N ALA A 93 6.26 -22.95 21.36
CA ALA A 93 7.03 -24.18 21.46
C ALA A 93 8.15 -24.07 22.50
N GLU A 94 8.92 -22.97 22.50
CA GLU A 94 9.95 -22.69 23.52
C GLU A 94 9.36 -22.68 24.93
N ARG A 95 8.26 -21.95 25.14
CA ARG A 95 7.59 -21.92 26.45
C ARG A 95 7.06 -23.30 26.87
N ALA A 96 6.64 -24.14 25.91
CA ALA A 96 6.19 -25.49 26.22
C ALA A 96 7.36 -26.37 26.71
N VAL A 97 8.51 -26.28 26.05
CA VAL A 97 9.76 -26.96 26.46
C VAL A 97 10.20 -26.48 27.84
N ASP A 98 10.17 -25.17 28.09
CA ASP A 98 10.58 -24.62 29.39
C ASP A 98 9.64 -25.07 30.52
N ARG A 99 8.32 -25.08 30.28
CA ARG A 99 7.36 -25.63 31.25
C ARG A 99 7.63 -27.10 31.56
N HIS A 100 7.93 -27.90 30.53
CA HIS A 100 8.27 -29.31 30.70
C HIS A 100 9.54 -29.48 31.55
N ARG A 101 10.59 -28.68 31.28
CA ARG A 101 11.82 -28.66 32.08
C ARG A 101 11.58 -28.32 33.55
N ILE A 102 10.80 -27.27 33.80
CA ILE A 102 10.47 -26.84 35.16
C ILE A 102 9.72 -27.95 35.90
N ASN A 103 8.73 -28.58 35.25
CA ASN A 103 7.99 -29.68 35.85
C ASN A 103 8.88 -30.89 36.16
N ASN A 104 9.82 -31.23 35.28
CA ASN A 104 10.77 -32.34 35.53
C ASN A 104 11.71 -32.02 36.71
N LEU A 105 12.20 -30.78 36.81
CA LEU A 105 13.02 -30.35 37.93
C LEU A 105 12.24 -30.39 39.26
N ASP A 106 10.98 -29.94 39.25
CA ASP A 106 10.11 -29.97 40.42
C ASP A 106 9.81 -31.40 40.88
N GLN A 107 9.58 -32.32 39.95
CA GLN A 107 9.41 -33.75 40.25
C GLN A 107 10.67 -34.36 40.85
N CYS A 108 11.85 -34.07 40.31
CA CYS A 108 13.12 -34.52 40.88
C CYS A 108 13.35 -33.98 42.30
N LEU A 109 13.11 -32.68 42.52
CA LEU A 109 13.24 -32.08 43.85
C LEU A 109 12.24 -32.68 44.84
N THR A 110 11.00 -32.91 44.42
CA THR A 110 9.97 -33.56 45.24
C THR A 110 10.35 -35.00 45.59
N ALA A 111 10.89 -35.76 44.63
CA ALA A 111 11.38 -37.12 44.86
C ALA A 111 12.57 -37.12 45.84
N PHE A 112 13.52 -36.21 45.69
CA PHE A 112 14.65 -36.06 46.61
C PHE A 112 14.17 -35.76 48.04
N LEU A 113 13.29 -34.78 48.20
CA LEU A 113 12.70 -34.44 49.51
C LEU A 113 11.95 -35.63 50.11
N MET A 114 11.24 -36.43 49.31
CA MET A 114 10.56 -37.63 49.78
C MET A 114 11.56 -38.69 50.29
N MET A 115 12.66 -38.91 49.57
CA MET A 115 13.70 -39.86 49.99
C MET A 115 14.38 -39.43 51.30
N VAL A 116 14.75 -38.14 51.40
CA VAL A 116 15.35 -37.57 52.61
C VAL A 116 14.40 -37.65 53.81
N LYS A 117 13.10 -37.40 53.61
CA LYS A 117 12.08 -37.55 54.67
C LYS A 117 11.88 -39.00 55.11
N LYS A 118 12.07 -39.96 54.21
CA LYS A 118 11.89 -41.40 54.50
C LYS A 118 13.10 -41.97 55.24
N ASN A 119 14.32 -41.64 54.81
CA ASN A 119 15.54 -42.04 55.51
C ASN A 119 16.60 -40.92 55.41
N PRO A 120 16.77 -40.08 56.45
CA PRO A 120 17.69 -38.95 56.40
C PRO A 120 19.17 -39.37 56.37
N ASP A 121 19.49 -40.55 56.91
CA ASP A 121 20.86 -41.04 57.00
C ASP A 121 21.43 -41.44 55.62
N ASP A 122 20.54 -41.75 54.65
CA ASP A 122 20.90 -42.15 53.28
C ASP A 122 20.80 -40.98 52.27
N ALA A 123 20.75 -39.73 52.72
CA ALA A 123 20.58 -38.57 51.85
C ALA A 123 21.64 -38.46 50.73
N ALA A 124 22.87 -38.91 51.00
CA ALA A 124 23.96 -38.94 50.00
C ALA A 124 23.66 -39.91 48.85
N THR A 125 23.12 -41.10 49.16
CA THR A 125 22.75 -42.10 48.15
C THR A 125 21.53 -41.63 47.34
N ALA A 126 20.57 -40.98 48.00
CA ALA A 126 19.43 -40.36 47.31
C ALA A 126 19.87 -39.24 46.35
N ALA A 127 20.85 -38.42 46.73
CA ALA A 127 21.40 -37.38 45.86
C ALA A 127 22.08 -37.98 44.62
N ALA A 128 22.89 -39.01 44.77
CA ALA A 128 23.55 -39.69 43.65
C ALA A 128 22.53 -40.29 42.65
N MET A 129 21.44 -40.89 43.15
CA MET A 129 20.37 -41.44 42.30
C MET A 129 19.63 -40.34 41.51
N ILE A 130 19.39 -39.19 42.14
CA ILE A 130 18.77 -38.03 41.49
C ILE A 130 19.69 -37.43 40.43
N GLU A 131 21.00 -37.36 40.69
CA GLU A 131 21.99 -36.90 39.71
C GLU A 131 22.01 -37.78 38.45
N GLU A 132 21.96 -39.10 38.62
CA GLU A 132 21.90 -40.04 37.51
C GLU A 132 20.60 -39.87 36.70
N MET A 133 19.44 -39.77 37.38
CA MET A 133 18.17 -39.51 36.70
C MET A 133 18.18 -38.19 35.94
N ARG A 134 18.76 -37.13 36.52
CA ARG A 134 18.90 -35.83 35.87
C ARG A 134 19.81 -35.89 34.65
N ALA A 135 20.91 -36.64 34.70
CA ALA A 135 21.79 -36.84 33.56
C ALA A 135 21.06 -37.52 32.39
N GLN A 136 20.24 -38.55 32.68
CA GLN A 136 19.42 -39.24 31.68
C GLN A 136 18.32 -38.34 31.10
N GLN A 137 17.70 -37.48 31.91
CA GLN A 137 16.71 -36.50 31.45
C GLN A 137 17.35 -35.46 30.53
N ILE A 138 18.51 -34.90 30.91
CA ILE A 138 19.25 -33.94 30.08
C ILE A 138 19.63 -34.54 28.73
N ALA A 139 20.06 -35.80 28.70
CA ALA A 139 20.39 -36.49 27.45
C ALA A 139 19.17 -36.62 26.51
N ARG A 140 18.00 -36.98 27.05
CA ARG A 140 16.74 -37.05 26.30
C ARG A 140 16.28 -35.69 25.80
N GLU A 141 16.33 -34.67 26.66
CA GLU A 141 15.98 -33.30 26.27
C GLU A 141 16.86 -32.77 25.15
N LYS A 142 18.16 -33.09 25.13
CA LYS A 142 19.04 -32.71 24.02
C LYS A 142 18.65 -33.36 22.70
N GLN A 143 18.21 -34.62 22.73
CA GLN A 143 17.75 -35.34 21.54
C GLN A 143 16.43 -34.74 21.02
N GLU A 144 15.48 -34.47 21.93
CA GLU A 144 14.19 -33.84 21.58
C GLU A 144 14.38 -32.42 21.05
N ALA A 145 15.20 -31.59 21.71
CA ALA A 145 15.52 -30.24 21.25
C ALA A 145 16.21 -30.24 19.88
N GLY A 146 17.11 -31.20 19.63
CA GLY A 146 17.72 -31.40 18.31
C GLY A 146 16.70 -31.75 17.23
N ALA A 147 15.75 -32.65 17.54
CA ALA A 147 14.67 -33.01 16.61
C ALA A 147 13.73 -31.84 16.31
N ILE A 148 13.34 -31.06 17.33
CA ILE A 148 12.51 -29.87 17.16
C ILE A 148 13.24 -28.82 16.32
N HIS A 149 14.52 -28.57 16.59
CA HIS A 149 15.29 -27.59 15.83
C HIS A 149 15.49 -28.04 14.37
N ALA A 150 15.75 -29.33 14.12
CA ALA A 150 15.83 -29.88 12.78
C ALA A 150 14.50 -29.76 12.02
N ALA A 151 13.37 -30.04 12.68
CA ALA A 151 12.04 -29.86 12.11
C ALA A 151 11.74 -28.39 11.80
N ALA A 152 12.15 -27.45 12.67
CA ALA A 152 12.00 -26.01 12.43
C ALA A 152 12.84 -25.52 11.21
N ILE A 153 14.05 -26.05 11.05
CA ILE A 153 14.89 -25.76 9.86
C ILE A 153 14.26 -26.35 8.59
N ALA A 154 13.69 -27.55 8.67
CA ALA A 154 13.01 -28.18 7.54
C ALA A 154 11.75 -27.39 7.13
N ALA A 155 10.95 -26.94 8.10
CA ALA A 155 9.74 -26.15 7.87
C ALA A 155 10.02 -24.74 7.29
N THR A 156 11.22 -24.20 7.52
CA THR A 156 11.62 -22.89 6.98
C THR A 156 12.31 -22.97 5.63
N LYS A 157 12.56 -24.18 5.10
CA LYS A 157 13.17 -24.37 3.77
C LYS A 157 12.16 -24.00 2.66
N PRO A 158 12.42 -22.98 1.84
CA PRO A 158 11.51 -22.56 0.78
C PRO A 158 11.51 -23.64 -0.33
N GLY A 159 10.41 -24.39 -0.44
CA GLY A 159 10.24 -25.44 -1.45
C GLY A 159 9.79 -26.80 -0.92
N ALA A 160 9.40 -26.94 0.36
CA ALA A 160 8.63 -28.11 0.78
C ALA A 160 7.25 -28.07 0.09
N PRO A 161 6.81 -29.15 -0.58
CA PRO A 161 5.48 -29.20 -1.18
C PRO A 161 4.42 -29.08 -0.08
N GLU A 162 3.45 -28.19 -0.30
CA GLU A 162 2.21 -28.11 0.50
C GLU A 162 1.41 -29.42 0.42
#